data_AF-A0A3N7D513-F1
#
_entry.id   AF-A0A3N7D513-F1
#
_cell.length_a   1.000
_cell.length_b   1.000
_cell.length_c   1.000
_cell.angle_alpha   90.00
_cell.angle_beta   90.00
_cell.angle_gamma   90.00
#
_symmetry.space_group_name_H-M   'P 1'
#
loop_
_entity.id
_entity.type
_entity.pdbx_description
1 polymer ?
#
loop_
_entity_poly.entity_id
_entity_poly.type
_entity_poly.pdbx_seq_one_letter_code
_entity_poly.pdbx_strand_id
1 'polypeptide(L)'
;MDVLCENKLTILIGGHSELEKQYSYQDSSKIYITNFVCSMLNYNNVVNLGDSISGVRLKDLELTKILLKEQEKSYVPDTLILEGVTKKGLFWKDVRMGSISVGYVNVSGSKKELFDKMLNTFKKK
;
A
#
# COMPACT_ATOMS: atom_id res chain seq x y z
N MET A 1 23.05 -13.69 10.62
CA MET A 1 22.02 -14.28 9.74
C MET A 1 20.71 -14.10 10.47
N ASP A 2 19.97 -13.05 10.15
CA ASP A 2 18.70 -12.76 10.83
C ASP A 2 17.63 -13.73 10.31
N VAL A 3 17.25 -14.65 11.18
CA VAL A 3 16.14 -15.57 10.98
C VAL A 3 14.86 -14.75 11.04
N LEU A 4 14.19 -14.59 9.90
CA LEU A 4 12.84 -14.04 9.84
C LEU A 4 11.87 -15.07 10.47
N CYS A 5 11.75 -15.04 11.80
CA CYS A 5 10.84 -15.87 12.60
C CYS A 5 9.39 -15.73 12.11
N GLU A 6 8.74 -16.87 11.85
CA GLU A 6 7.29 -17.11 11.73
C GLU A 6 6.45 -15.95 11.16
N ASN A 7 6.53 -15.76 9.84
CA ASN A 7 5.66 -14.83 9.13
C ASN A 7 4.34 -15.50 8.76
N LYS A 8 3.21 -14.93 9.18
CA LYS A 8 1.89 -15.37 8.70
C LYS A 8 1.57 -14.68 7.39
N LEU A 9 1.32 -15.46 6.33
CA LEU A 9 0.78 -14.98 5.07
C LEU A 9 -0.75 -15.04 5.11
N THR A 10 -1.40 -13.90 4.87
CA THR A 10 -2.85 -13.82 4.61
C THR A 10 -3.06 -13.43 3.16
N ILE A 11 -3.99 -14.09 2.47
CA ILE A 11 -4.39 -13.75 1.11
C ILE A 11 -5.86 -13.34 1.16
N LEU A 12 -6.16 -12.12 0.70
CA LEU A 12 -7.52 -11.63 0.50
C LEU A 12 -7.83 -11.63 -0.99
N ILE A 13 -9.04 -12.05 -1.35
CA ILE A 13 -9.53 -12.12 -2.73
C ILE A 13 -10.78 -11.25 -2.84
N GLY A 14 -10.79 -10.33 -3.80
CA GLY A 14 -11.91 -9.44 -4.10
C GLY A 14 -12.88 -10.06 -5.09
N GLY A 15 -14.08 -9.50 -5.17
CA GLY A 15 -15.14 -9.97 -6.07
C GLY A 15 -14.85 -9.77 -7.55
N HIS A 16 -13.86 -8.92 -7.90
CA HIS A 16 -13.48 -8.59 -9.28
C HIS A 16 -12.02 -8.97 -9.56
N SER A 17 -11.59 -10.13 -9.05
CA SER A 17 -10.21 -10.67 -9.22
C SER A 17 -9.11 -9.83 -8.56
N GLU A 18 -9.47 -8.93 -7.65
CA GLU A 18 -8.49 -8.29 -6.80
C GLU A 18 -7.88 -9.30 -5.83
N LEU A 19 -6.63 -9.07 -5.47
CA LEU A 19 -5.84 -9.90 -4.60
C LEU A 19 -4.94 -9.02 -3.75
N GLU A 20 -4.89 -9.34 -2.46
CA GLU A 20 -3.97 -8.76 -1.51
C GLU A 20 -3.21 -9.85 -0.77
N LYS A 21 -1.89 -9.75 -0.76
CA LYS A 21 -1.01 -10.57 0.08
C LYS A 21 -0.56 -9.73 1.25
N GLN A 22 -0.76 -10.23 2.47
CA GLN A 22 -0.30 -9.58 3.70
C GLN A 22 0.68 -10.49 4.42
N TYR A 23 1.88 -9.98 4.69
CA TYR A 23 2.92 -10.63 5.48
C TYR A 23 2.89 -10.02 6.88
N SER A 24 2.52 -10.80 7.89
CA SER A 24 2.46 -10.35 9.28
C SER A 24 3.64 -10.89 10.07
N TYR A 25 4.29 -10.01 10.82
CA TYR A 25 5.43 -10.30 11.68
C TYR A 25 4.99 -10.41 13.15
N GLN A 26 5.82 -11.02 14.00
CA GLN A 26 5.54 -11.22 15.42
C GLN A 26 5.34 -9.92 16.21
N ASP A 27 5.97 -8.82 15.79
CA ASP A 27 5.85 -7.50 16.42
C ASP A 27 4.60 -6.73 15.96
N SER A 28 3.63 -7.41 15.34
CA SER A 28 2.40 -6.88 14.75
C SER A 28 2.58 -5.97 13.53
N SER A 29 3.82 -5.71 13.10
CA SER A 29 4.08 -5.03 11.84
C SER A 29 3.61 -5.90 10.68
N LYS A 30 3.22 -5.26 9.58
CA LYS A 30 2.74 -5.96 8.38
C LYS A 30 3.23 -5.27 7.12
N ILE A 31 3.55 -6.06 6.10
CA ILE A 31 3.74 -5.61 4.72
C ILE A 31 2.60 -6.16 3.88
N TYR A 32 2.16 -5.41 2.88
CA TYR A 32 1.20 -5.91 1.90
C TYR A 32 1.58 -5.54 0.48
N ILE A 33 1.09 -6.36 -0.45
CA ILE A 33 1.08 -6.11 -1.89
C ILE A 33 -0.35 -6.35 -2.37
N THR A 34 -0.93 -5.36 -3.04
CA THR A 34 -2.36 -5.37 -3.36
C THR A 34 -2.64 -4.72 -4.71
N ASN A 35 -3.56 -5.29 -5.49
CA ASN A 35 -4.12 -4.61 -6.68
C ASN A 35 -5.48 -3.96 -6.40
N PHE A 36 -5.99 -4.04 -5.15
CA PHE A 36 -7.10 -3.23 -4.70
C PHE A 36 -6.75 -1.74 -4.79
N VAL A 37 -7.76 -0.86 -4.77
CA VAL A 37 -7.58 0.61 -4.72
C VAL A 37 -6.63 1.02 -3.60
N CYS A 38 -6.86 0.43 -2.43
CA CYS A 38 -6.08 0.60 -1.22
C CYS A 38 -6.13 -0.69 -0.41
N SER A 39 -5.07 -0.98 0.35
CA SER A 39 -5.12 -2.09 1.29
C SER A 39 -6.06 -1.76 2.44
N MET A 40 -6.80 -2.79 2.89
CA MET A 40 -7.59 -2.71 4.12
C MET A 40 -6.76 -2.34 5.34
N LEU A 41 -5.46 -2.68 5.35
CA LEU A 41 -4.56 -2.37 6.45
C LEU A 41 -4.29 -0.86 6.57
N ASN A 42 -4.19 -0.14 5.45
CA ASN A 42 -3.89 1.29 5.41
C ASN A 42 -5.08 2.18 5.06
N TYR A 43 -6.24 1.60 4.73
CA TYR A 43 -7.43 2.35 4.33
C TYR A 43 -7.78 3.48 5.30
N ASN A 44 -7.90 3.14 6.59
CA ASN A 44 -8.24 4.14 7.61
C ASN A 44 -7.15 5.20 7.78
N ASN A 45 -5.88 4.83 7.63
CA ASN A 45 -4.77 5.79 7.71
C ASN A 45 -4.83 6.79 6.55
N VAL A 46 -5.08 6.30 5.33
CA VAL A 46 -5.22 7.11 4.12
C VAL A 46 -6.46 8.01 4.20
N VAL A 47 -7.62 7.48 4.59
CA VAL A 47 -8.86 8.26 4.74
C VAL A 47 -8.67 9.37 5.79
N ASN A 48 -8.01 9.07 6.90
CA ASN A 48 -7.80 10.03 7.98
C ASN A 48 -6.77 11.11 7.67
N LEU A 49 -6.02 11.03 6.56
CA LEU A 49 -5.23 12.18 6.10
C LEU A 49 -6.13 13.39 5.81
N GLY A 50 -7.35 13.13 5.31
CA GLY A 50 -8.38 14.16 5.09
C GLY A 50 -8.01 15.22 4.05
N ASP A 51 -6.89 15.05 3.34
CA ASP A 51 -6.39 15.96 2.32
C ASP A 51 -6.99 15.63 0.94
N SER A 52 -6.88 16.58 0.01
CA SER A 52 -7.38 16.38 -1.35
C SER A 52 -6.68 15.22 -2.06
N ILE A 53 -5.44 14.90 -1.68
CA ILE A 53 -4.61 13.85 -2.29
C ILE A 53 -5.12 12.45 -1.93
N SER A 54 -5.45 12.20 -0.66
CA SER A 54 -6.10 10.96 -0.21
C SER A 54 -7.51 10.79 -0.80
N GLY A 55 -8.23 11.91 -1.00
CA GLY A 55 -9.48 11.92 -1.73
C GLY A 55 -9.33 11.46 -3.18
N VAL A 56 -8.32 11.97 -3.90
CA VAL A 56 -7.98 11.52 -5.26
C VAL A 56 -7.62 10.04 -5.24
N ARG A 57 -6.69 9.62 -4.37
CA ARG A 57 -6.26 8.23 -4.22
C ARG A 57 -7.41 7.22 -4.19
N LEU A 58 -8.48 7.52 -3.46
CA LEU A 58 -9.62 6.63 -3.25
C LEU A 58 -10.67 6.71 -4.36
N LYS A 59 -10.75 7.84 -5.08
CA LYS A 59 -11.71 8.07 -6.17
C LYS A 59 -11.18 7.66 -7.56
N ASP A 60 -9.87 7.66 -7.73
CA ASP A 60 -9.15 7.60 -9.02
C ASP A 60 -9.09 6.19 -9.66
N LEU A 61 -9.84 5.19 -9.20
CA LEU A 61 -9.68 3.83 -9.75
C LEU A 61 -10.65 3.47 -10.89
N GLU A 62 -11.93 3.81 -10.78
CA GLU A 62 -12.92 3.38 -11.77
C GLU A 62 -13.13 4.42 -12.86
N LEU A 63 -13.25 5.70 -12.48
CA LEU A 63 -13.40 6.80 -13.44
C LEU A 63 -12.15 6.96 -14.32
N THR A 64 -10.97 6.79 -13.74
CA THR A 64 -9.70 6.97 -14.44
C THR A 64 -9.45 5.82 -15.41
N LYS A 65 -9.75 4.56 -15.05
CA LYS A 65 -9.72 3.43 -16.01
C LYS A 65 -10.64 3.66 -17.20
N ILE A 66 -11.84 4.22 -16.99
CA ILE A 66 -12.83 4.49 -18.05
C ILE A 66 -12.34 5.63 -18.96
N LEU A 67 -11.94 6.77 -18.37
CA LEU A 67 -11.45 7.95 -19.10
C LEU A 67 -10.18 7.65 -19.92
N LEU A 68 -9.34 6.73 -19.46
CA LEU A 68 -8.11 6.34 -20.15
C LEU A 68 -8.33 5.35 -21.29
N LYS A 69 -9.34 4.48 -21.16
CA LYS A 69 -9.79 3.61 -22.26
C LYS A 69 -10.36 4.41 -23.42
N GLU A 70 -11.08 5.49 -23.12
CA GLU A 70 -11.69 6.36 -24.14
C GLU A 70 -10.66 7.25 -24.87
N GLN A 71 -9.55 7.60 -24.23
CA GLN A 71 -8.57 8.54 -24.81
C GLN A 71 -7.37 7.89 -25.52
N GLU A 72 -7.31 6.55 -25.65
CA GLU A 72 -6.15 5.79 -26.18
C GLU A 72 -4.80 6.23 -25.58
N LYS A 73 -4.81 6.82 -24.38
CA LYS A 73 -3.61 7.30 -23.69
C LYS A 73 -3.22 6.31 -22.61
N SER A 74 -1.97 5.87 -22.64
CA SER A 74 -1.36 5.13 -21.53
C SER A 74 -1.10 6.11 -20.38
N TYR A 75 -1.99 6.16 -19.39
CA TYR A 75 -1.64 6.77 -18.12
C TYR A 75 -0.84 5.76 -17.32
N VAL A 76 0.41 6.13 -17.08
CA VAL A 76 1.21 5.56 -16.01
C VAL A 76 0.98 6.51 -14.84
N PRO A 77 0.11 6.18 -13.86
CA PRO A 77 0.04 7.00 -12.67
C PRO A 77 1.45 7.07 -12.09
N ASP A 78 1.94 8.29 -11.89
CA ASP A 78 3.19 8.52 -11.17
C ASP A 78 3.12 7.83 -9.80
N THR A 79 4.30 7.51 -9.27
CA THR A 79 4.39 6.83 -7.98
C THR A 79 3.80 7.74 -6.89
N LEU A 80 2.65 7.37 -6.32
CA LEU A 80 2.01 8.12 -5.25
C LEU A 80 2.39 7.50 -3.90
N ILE A 81 3.06 8.28 -3.07
CA ILE A 81 3.51 7.86 -1.74
C ILE A 81 2.69 8.60 -0.70
N LEU A 82 2.06 7.83 0.20
CA LEU A 82 1.39 8.34 1.40
C LEU A 82 2.05 7.68 2.61
N GLU A 83 2.39 8.46 3.61
CA GLU A 83 2.99 7.95 4.84
C GLU A 83 2.61 8.79 6.03
N GLY A 84 2.78 8.21 7.23
CA GLY A 84 2.51 8.93 8.45
C GLY A 84 2.81 8.11 9.70
N VAL A 85 2.41 8.68 10.83
CA VAL A 85 2.57 8.09 12.16
C VAL A 85 1.21 8.05 12.83
N THR A 86 0.84 6.89 13.36
CA THR A 86 -0.38 6.70 14.15
C THR A 86 -0.28 7.42 15.49
N LYS A 87 -1.41 7.63 16.18
CA LYS A 87 -1.42 8.18 17.56
C LYS A 87 -0.60 7.36 18.56
N LYS A 88 -0.31 6.09 18.25
CA LYS A 88 0.52 5.19 19.07
C LYS A 88 2.01 5.28 18.75
N GLY A 89 2.43 6.20 17.88
CA GLY A 89 3.83 6.36 17.46
C GLY A 89 4.31 5.30 16.46
N LEU A 90 3.40 4.50 15.89
CA LEU A 90 3.74 3.49 14.88
C LEU A 90 3.64 4.07 13.47
N PHE A 91 4.60 3.74 12.63
CA PHE A 91 4.72 4.22 11.25
C PHE A 91 3.90 3.37 10.29
N TRP A 92 3.40 4.02 9.25
CA TRP A 92 2.74 3.39 8.12
C TRP A 92 3.15 4.10 6.83
N LYS A 93 3.13 3.36 5.73
CA LYS A 93 3.43 3.87 4.39
C LYS A 93 2.67 3.06 3.36
N ASP A 94 2.21 3.74 2.34
CA ASP A 94 1.56 3.16 1.18
C ASP A 94 2.16 3.81 -0.09
N VAL A 95 2.60 2.97 -1.02
CA VAL A 95 3.22 3.36 -2.29
C VAL A 95 2.40 2.77 -3.43
N ARG A 96 1.70 3.63 -4.20
CA ARG A 96 1.05 3.22 -5.45
C ARG A 96 2.07 3.23 -6.58
N MET A 97 2.07 2.15 -7.35
CA MET A 97 2.81 2.03 -8.61
C MET A 97 1.86 1.52 -9.69
N GLY A 98 1.16 2.42 -10.37
CA GLY A 98 0.14 2.02 -11.34
C GLY A 98 -1.07 1.36 -10.69
N SER A 99 -1.35 0.11 -11.08
CA SER A 99 -2.48 -0.69 -10.57
C SER A 99 -2.17 -1.46 -9.28
N ILE A 100 -0.94 -1.40 -8.77
CA ILE A 100 -0.51 -2.10 -7.56
C ILE A 100 -0.20 -1.07 -6.47
N SER A 101 -0.55 -1.40 -5.23
CA SER A 101 -0.04 -0.74 -4.04
C SER A 101 0.83 -1.69 -3.23
N VAL A 102 1.92 -1.16 -2.68
CA VAL A 102 2.78 -1.86 -1.73
C VAL A 102 2.96 -0.96 -0.52
N GLY A 103 2.87 -1.51 0.69
CA GLY A 103 2.96 -0.70 1.89
C GLY A 103 3.17 -1.51 3.16
N TYR A 104 3.26 -0.79 4.27
CA TYR A 104 3.37 -1.36 5.59
C TYR A 104 2.55 -0.61 6.63
N VAL A 105 2.25 -1.29 7.74
CA VAL A 105 1.59 -0.74 8.93
C VAL A 105 2.22 -1.24 10.22
N ASN A 106 1.98 -0.50 11.30
CA ASN A 106 2.39 -0.85 12.66
C ASN A 106 3.91 -1.03 12.84
N VAL A 107 4.72 -0.31 12.08
CA VAL A 107 6.18 -0.41 12.15
C VAL A 107 6.71 0.50 13.26
N SER A 108 7.56 -0.02 14.15
CA SER A 108 8.23 0.80 15.17
C SER A 108 9.27 1.72 14.53
N GLY A 109 9.58 2.85 15.18
CA GLY A 109 10.60 3.79 14.68
C GLY A 109 11.97 3.14 14.43
N SER A 110 12.38 2.20 15.28
CA SER A 110 13.62 1.43 15.15
C SER A 110 13.68 0.54 13.90
N LYS A 111 12.54 0.17 13.32
CA LYS A 111 12.44 -0.71 12.15
C LYS A 111 12.04 0.04 10.88
N LYS A 112 11.68 1.32 10.98
CA LYS A 112 11.20 2.12 9.84
C LYS A 112 12.16 2.06 8.65
N GLU A 113 13.45 2.28 8.88
CA GLU A 113 14.45 2.30 7.81
C GLU A 113 14.56 0.96 7.08
N LEU A 114 14.45 -0.16 7.81
CA LEU A 114 14.44 -1.50 7.22
C LEU A 114 13.23 -1.68 6.29
N PHE A 115 12.05 -1.26 6.73
CA PHE A 115 10.82 -1.35 5.93
C PHE A 115 10.82 -0.41 4.72
N ASP A 116 11.32 0.80 4.87
CA ASP A 116 11.51 1.73 3.74
C ASP A 116 12.45 1.14 2.68
N LYS A 117 13.58 0.54 3.11
CA LYS A 117 14.50 -0.15 2.19
C LYS A 117 13.81 -1.32 1.48
N MET A 118 13.01 -2.12 2.19
CA MET A 118 12.26 -3.22 1.58
C MET A 118 11.30 -2.70 0.50
N LEU A 119 10.54 -1.64 0.75
CA LEU A 119 9.61 -1.08 -0.25
C LEU A 119 10.33 -0.58 -1.51
N ASN A 120 11.53 -0.01 -1.37
CA ASN A 120 12.33 0.45 -2.52
C ASN A 120 12.87 -0.69 -3.41
N THR A 121 12.84 -1.95 -2.94
CA THR A 121 13.21 -3.10 -3.77
C THR A 121 12.11 -3.47 -4.77
N PHE A 122 10.87 -3.04 -4.53
CA PHE A 122 9.76 -3.22 -5.46
C PHE A 122 9.91 -2.20 -6.59
N LYS A 123 10.71 -2.53 -7.61
CA LYS A 123 10.78 -1.75 -8.86
C LYS A 123 9.89 -2.41 -9.90
N LYS A 124 9.12 -1.59 -10.62
CA LYS A 124 8.44 -2.00 -11.85
C LYS A 124 9.54 -2.37 -12.85
N LYS A 125 9.59 -3.63 -13.29
CA LYS A 125 10.42 -4.05 -14.43
C LYS A 125 9.76 -3.63 -15.72
#